data_AF-A0A3B9FH24-F1
#
_entry.id   AF-A0A3B9FH24-F1
#
_cell.length_a   1.000
_cell.length_b   1.000
_cell.length_c   1.000
_cell.angle_alpha   90.00
_cell.angle_beta   90.00
_cell.angle_gamma   90.00
#
_symmetry.space_group_name_H-M   'P 1'
#
loop_
_entity.id
_entity.type
_entity.pdbx_description
1 polymer ?
#
loop_
_entity_poly.entity_id
_entity_poly.type
_entity_poly.pdbx_seq_one_letter_code
_entity_poly.pdbx_strand_id
1 'polypeptide(L)'
;MIHAHRFILGLILLIGMTGFATANSGRIVADLSKSNVAITSGFHGTDLLLFGAVDGNIGDDILVVVSGPPTDVAQRRKANRAGIWINVETNIWQQIPSLYTVLATNPIEKIASPEVLAELGIGTQNIGLKIVPETPIPGQAPPVAADFIAALQANMA
;
A
#
# COMPACT_ATOMS: atom_id res chain seq x y z
N MET A 1 -14.13 57.18 -4.60
CA MET A 1 -14.25 55.88 -3.91
C MET A 1 -14.23 54.66 -4.87
N ILE A 2 -14.68 54.78 -6.13
CA ILE A 2 -14.72 53.66 -7.10
C ILE A 2 -13.33 53.20 -7.60
N HIS A 3 -12.35 54.11 -7.71
CA HIS A 3 -10.99 53.77 -8.16
C HIS A 3 -10.18 52.95 -7.15
N ALA A 4 -10.45 53.10 -5.85
CA ALA A 4 -9.77 52.37 -4.78
C ALA A 4 -10.15 50.88 -4.76
N HIS A 5 -11.42 50.54 -4.99
CA HIS A 5 -11.86 49.15 -5.05
C HIS A 5 -11.36 48.41 -6.29
N ARG A 6 -11.22 49.10 -7.43
CA ARG A 6 -10.64 48.51 -8.65
C ARG A 6 -9.15 48.19 -8.47
N PHE A 7 -8.44 49.00 -7.69
CA PHE A 7 -7.03 48.76 -7.34
C PHE A 7 -6.86 47.58 -6.36
N ILE A 8 -7.75 47.48 -5.36
CA ILE A 8 -7.75 46.37 -4.39
C ILE A 8 -8.10 45.04 -5.05
N LEU A 9 -9.09 45.00 -5.96
CA LEU A 9 -9.43 43.80 -6.74
C LEU A 9 -8.29 43.36 -7.66
N GLY A 10 -7.57 44.30 -8.27
CA GLY A 10 -6.39 43.99 -9.09
C GLY A 10 -5.22 43.43 -8.27
N LEU A 11 -5.01 43.92 -7.04
CA LEU A 11 -3.98 43.44 -6.14
C LEU A 11 -4.29 42.02 -5.61
N ILE A 12 -5.55 41.73 -5.31
CA ILE A 12 -6.00 40.38 -4.89
C ILE A 12 -5.84 39.37 -6.02
N LEU A 13 -6.11 39.78 -7.27
CA LEU A 13 -5.93 38.90 -8.45
C LEU A 13 -4.44 38.62 -8.73
N LEU A 14 -3.55 39.58 -8.47
CA LEU A 14 -2.11 39.44 -8.69
C LEU A 14 -1.44 38.54 -7.62
N ILE A 15 -1.94 38.56 -6.39
CA ILE A 15 -1.47 37.69 -5.29
C ILE A 15 -1.98 36.23 -5.47
N GLY A 16 -3.10 36.03 -6.18
CA GLY A 16 -3.64 34.70 -6.46
C GLY A 16 -2.86 33.88 -7.50
N MET A 17 -1.94 34.48 -8.27
CA MET A 17 -1.18 33.78 -9.32
C MET A 17 0.22 33.31 -8.89
N THR A 18 0.72 33.73 -7.72
CA THR A 18 2.06 33.36 -7.22
C THR A 18 1.98 32.12 -6.34
N GLY A 19 1.74 30.95 -6.92
CA GLY A 19 1.64 29.73 -6.10
C GLY A 19 1.44 28.41 -6.83
N PHE A 20 1.76 28.31 -8.12
CA PHE A 20 1.93 26.99 -8.73
C PHE A 20 3.38 26.58 -8.53
N ALA A 21 3.68 25.95 -7.39
CA ALA A 21 4.92 25.23 -7.24
C ALA A 21 4.99 24.22 -8.40
N THR A 22 6.01 24.33 -9.24
CA THR A 22 6.27 23.33 -10.27
C THR A 22 6.51 22.02 -9.55
N ALA A 23 5.61 21.06 -9.71
CA ALA A 23 5.87 19.69 -9.28
C ALA A 23 7.10 19.21 -10.05
N ASN A 24 8.27 19.25 -9.41
CA ASN A 24 9.46 18.65 -9.96
C ASN A 24 9.23 17.14 -9.85
N SER A 25 8.77 16.54 -10.94
CA SER A 25 8.74 15.10 -11.09
C SER A 25 10.19 14.63 -11.13
N GLY A 26 10.78 14.42 -9.95
CA GLY A 26 12.11 13.85 -9.80
C GLY A 26 12.20 12.62 -10.69
N ARG A 27 13.16 12.60 -11.60
CA ARG A 27 13.31 11.49 -12.54
C ARG A 27 13.90 10.31 -11.77
N ILE A 28 13.18 9.20 -11.74
CA ILE A 28 13.64 7.95 -11.16
C ILE A 28 14.04 7.04 -12.31
N VAL A 29 15.27 6.51 -12.25
CA VAL A 29 15.74 5.43 -13.13
C VAL A 29 16.08 4.25 -12.25
N ALA A 30 15.52 3.09 -12.53
CA ALA A 30 15.81 1.86 -11.81
C ALA A 30 15.87 0.67 -12.77
N ASP A 31 16.69 -0.32 -12.42
CA ASP A 31 16.83 -1.57 -13.17
C ASP A 31 17.18 -2.72 -12.21
N LEU A 32 16.98 -3.95 -12.68
CA LEU A 32 17.22 -5.18 -11.94
C LEU A 32 18.42 -5.93 -12.53
N SER A 33 19.18 -6.61 -11.67
CA SER A 33 20.30 -7.46 -12.12
C SER A 33 19.88 -8.58 -13.08
N LYS A 34 18.62 -9.00 -13.01
CA LYS A 34 17.96 -9.89 -13.96
C LYS A 34 16.53 -9.43 -14.17
N SER A 35 16.16 -9.16 -15.42
CA SER A 35 14.80 -8.76 -15.79
C SER A 35 13.82 -9.92 -15.92
N ASN A 36 14.33 -11.17 -16.04
CA ASN A 36 13.50 -12.37 -16.13
C ASN A 36 14.14 -13.54 -15.37
N VAL A 37 13.31 -14.27 -14.61
CA VAL A 37 13.72 -15.45 -13.85
C VAL A 37 12.82 -16.62 -14.27
N ALA A 38 13.41 -17.64 -14.91
CA ALA A 38 12.68 -18.84 -15.29
C ALA A 38 12.46 -19.75 -14.08
N ILE A 39 11.20 -20.05 -13.76
CA ILE A 39 10.81 -20.99 -12.71
C ILE A 39 10.61 -22.36 -13.35
N THR A 40 11.48 -23.32 -13.02
CA THR A 40 11.43 -24.71 -13.51
C THR A 40 11.40 -25.68 -12.32
N SER A 41 11.23 -26.98 -12.57
CA SER A 41 11.20 -27.99 -11.50
C SER A 41 12.48 -28.04 -10.64
N GLY A 42 13.61 -27.54 -11.14
CA GLY A 42 14.87 -27.45 -10.40
C GLY A 42 15.14 -26.08 -9.79
N PHE A 43 14.14 -25.20 -9.72
CA PHE A 43 14.31 -23.86 -9.15
C PHE A 43 14.38 -23.91 -7.62
N HIS A 44 15.46 -23.35 -7.07
CA HIS A 44 15.71 -23.30 -5.62
C HIS A 44 15.81 -21.86 -5.08
N GLY A 45 15.30 -20.88 -5.82
CA GLY A 45 15.46 -19.45 -5.51
C GLY A 45 16.52 -18.77 -6.38
N THR A 46 16.48 -17.44 -6.40
CA THR A 46 17.56 -16.59 -6.93
C THR A 46 17.55 -15.28 -6.17
N ASP A 47 18.73 -14.70 -6.00
CA ASP A 47 18.86 -13.32 -5.53
C ASP A 47 18.65 -12.37 -6.70
N LEU A 48 17.97 -11.26 -6.42
CA LEU A 48 17.75 -10.15 -7.35
C LEU A 48 18.27 -8.87 -6.70
N LEU A 49 18.99 -8.06 -7.47
CA LEU A 49 19.48 -6.75 -7.02
C LEU A 49 18.73 -5.67 -7.80
N LEU A 50 18.01 -4.82 -7.09
CA LEU A 50 17.44 -3.58 -7.62
C LEU A 50 18.46 -2.45 -7.43
N PHE A 51 18.77 -1.74 -8.49
CA PHE A 51 19.64 -0.56 -8.47
C PHE A 51 18.99 0.58 -9.24
N GLY A 52 19.38 1.81 -8.92
CA GLY A 52 18.80 2.98 -9.55
C GLY A 52 19.43 4.29 -9.09
N ALA A 53 18.95 5.37 -9.67
CA ALA A 53 19.29 6.73 -9.32
C ALA A 53 18.03 7.59 -9.32
N VAL A 54 17.99 8.56 -8.41
CA VAL A 54 16.91 9.55 -8.32
C VAL A 54 17.52 10.93 -8.59
N ASP A 55 16.87 11.70 -9.46
CA ASP A 55 17.17 13.11 -9.67
C ASP A 55 16.36 13.92 -8.63
N GLY A 56 16.89 13.96 -7.41
CA GLY A 56 16.28 14.59 -6.24
C GLY A 56 17.29 15.41 -5.43
N ASN A 57 16.81 16.06 -4.37
CA ASN A 57 17.65 16.80 -3.43
C ASN A 57 18.19 15.90 -2.32
N ILE A 58 19.25 16.36 -1.66
CA ILE A 58 19.75 15.69 -0.45
C ILE A 58 18.65 15.72 0.61
N GLY A 59 18.28 14.53 1.10
CA GLY A 59 17.22 14.36 2.08
C GLY A 59 15.87 13.96 1.49
N ASP A 60 15.74 13.84 0.17
CA ASP A 60 14.55 13.27 -0.46
C ASP A 60 14.39 11.80 -0.05
N ASP A 61 13.14 11.42 0.22
CA ASP A 61 12.78 10.08 0.64
C ASP A 61 12.48 9.15 -0.55
N ILE A 62 12.78 7.87 -0.37
CA ILE A 62 12.53 6.82 -1.37
C ILE A 62 11.66 5.75 -0.73
N LEU A 63 10.64 5.30 -1.48
CA LEU A 63 9.76 4.20 -1.12
C LEU A 63 9.71 3.20 -2.28
N VAL A 64 9.88 1.92 -1.95
CA VAL A 64 9.83 0.78 -2.88
C VAL A 64 8.73 -0.17 -2.42
N VAL A 65 7.77 -0.45 -3.29
CA VAL A 65 6.73 -1.47 -3.08
C VAL A 65 7.05 -2.69 -3.92
N VAL A 66 7.14 -3.86 -3.29
CA VAL A 66 7.25 -5.14 -3.98
C VAL A 66 5.93 -5.88 -3.83
N SER A 67 5.28 -6.17 -4.96
CA SER A 67 3.98 -6.85 -5.03
C SER A 67 4.06 -8.10 -5.90
N GLY A 68 3.51 -9.21 -5.40
CA GLY A 68 3.38 -10.47 -6.12
C GLY A 68 2.08 -10.57 -6.90
N PRO A 69 1.93 -11.59 -7.77
CA PRO A 69 0.68 -11.84 -8.48
C PRO A 69 -0.50 -12.02 -7.51
N PRO A 70 -1.72 -11.59 -7.89
CA PRO A 70 -2.89 -11.75 -7.05
C PRO A 70 -3.23 -13.25 -6.87
N THR A 71 -3.55 -13.63 -5.64
CA THR A 71 -3.95 -14.98 -5.26
C THR A 71 -5.09 -14.92 -4.25
N ASP A 72 -5.90 -15.97 -4.24
CA ASP A 72 -6.86 -16.19 -3.17
C ASP A 72 -6.19 -17.02 -2.05
N VAL A 73 -6.45 -16.68 -0.79
CA VAL A 73 -5.85 -17.33 0.37
C VAL A 73 -6.90 -17.68 1.40
N ALA A 74 -6.96 -18.95 1.82
CA ALA A 74 -7.85 -19.41 2.88
C ALA A 74 -7.22 -19.23 4.26
N GLN A 75 -7.78 -18.34 5.06
CA GLN A 75 -7.46 -18.17 6.48
C GLN A 75 -8.39 -19.07 7.31
N ARG A 76 -7.81 -19.92 8.17
CA ARG A 76 -8.57 -20.84 9.03
C ARG A 76 -8.33 -20.54 10.50
N ARG A 77 -9.41 -20.40 11.27
CA ARG A 77 -9.35 -20.29 12.73
C ARG A 77 -9.60 -21.66 13.35
N LYS A 78 -8.68 -22.09 14.21
CA LYS A 78 -8.83 -23.29 15.02
C LYS A 78 -9.36 -22.96 16.40
N ALA A 79 -10.19 -23.84 16.94
CA ALA A 79 -10.57 -23.81 18.34
C ALA A 79 -10.49 -25.22 18.92
N ASN A 80 -10.13 -25.30 20.20
CA ASN A 80 -10.21 -26.56 20.94
C ASN A 80 -11.67 -26.79 21.35
N ARG A 81 -12.24 -27.91 20.95
CA ARG A 81 -13.59 -28.35 21.32
C ARG A 81 -13.48 -29.76 21.86
N ALA A 82 -13.87 -29.97 23.11
CA ALA A 82 -13.81 -31.27 23.79
C ALA A 82 -12.42 -31.95 23.70
N GLY A 83 -11.33 -31.18 23.81
CA GLY A 83 -9.96 -31.70 23.76
C GLY A 83 -9.37 -31.84 22.36
N ILE A 84 -10.15 -31.62 21.29
CA ILE A 84 -9.70 -31.76 19.90
C ILE A 84 -9.63 -30.38 19.22
N TRP A 85 -8.55 -30.13 18.49
CA TRP A 85 -8.40 -28.92 17.68
C TRP A 85 -9.06 -29.09 16.31
N ILE A 86 -10.14 -28.35 16.09
CA ILE A 86 -10.87 -28.35 14.82
C ILE A 86 -10.86 -26.95 14.20
N ASN A 87 -10.86 -26.89 12.86
CA ASN A 87 -11.10 -25.64 12.14
C ASN A 87 -12.57 -25.28 12.34
N VAL A 88 -12.85 -24.14 12.97
CA VAL A 88 -14.23 -23.70 13.27
C VAL A 88 -14.71 -22.58 12.35
N GLU A 89 -13.80 -21.95 11.62
CA GLU A 89 -14.11 -20.84 10.73
C GLU A 89 -13.06 -20.78 9.61
N THR A 90 -13.54 -20.57 8.38
CA THR A 90 -12.69 -20.33 7.21
C THR A 90 -13.15 -19.05 6.51
N ASN A 91 -12.20 -18.14 6.31
CA ASN A 91 -12.39 -16.92 5.53
C ASN A 91 -11.44 -16.95 4.34
N ILE A 92 -11.92 -16.51 3.18
CA ILE A 92 -11.16 -16.44 1.93
C ILE A 92 -10.80 -14.98 1.67
N TRP A 93 -9.50 -14.71 1.65
CA TRP A 93 -8.95 -13.48 1.11
C TRP A 93 -8.94 -13.57 -0.41
N GLN A 94 -9.53 -12.59 -1.09
CA GLN A 94 -9.70 -12.62 -2.54
C GLN A 94 -8.75 -11.62 -3.22
N GLN A 95 -8.07 -12.08 -4.26
CA GLN A 95 -7.23 -11.25 -5.14
C GLN A 95 -6.19 -10.43 -4.37
N ILE A 96 -5.64 -10.99 -3.30
CA ILE A 96 -4.59 -10.34 -2.51
C ILE A 96 -3.23 -10.60 -3.14
N PRO A 97 -2.28 -9.66 -3.08
CA PRO A 97 -0.93 -9.90 -3.60
C PRO A 97 -0.26 -11.05 -2.84
N SER A 98 0.34 -12.01 -3.56
CA SER A 98 1.01 -13.17 -2.95
C SER A 98 2.22 -12.81 -2.10
N LEU A 99 2.77 -11.61 -2.32
CA LEU A 99 3.80 -10.95 -1.54
C LEU A 99 3.48 -9.45 -1.56
N TYR A 100 3.53 -8.79 -0.41
CA TYR A 100 3.43 -7.34 -0.34
C TYR A 100 4.41 -6.84 0.71
N THR A 101 5.43 -6.10 0.27
CA THR A 101 6.39 -5.48 1.19
C THR A 101 6.69 -4.06 0.75
N VAL A 102 6.87 -3.18 1.73
CA VAL A 102 7.17 -1.77 1.54
C VAL A 102 8.49 -1.48 2.24
N LEU A 103 9.45 -0.98 1.47
CA LEU A 103 10.76 -0.54 1.95
C LEU A 103 10.82 0.97 1.80
N ALA A 104 11.19 1.69 2.85
CA ALA A 104 11.18 3.14 2.84
C ALA A 104 12.32 3.72 3.68
N THR A 105 12.83 4.88 3.27
CA THR A 105 13.88 5.62 4.01
C THR A 105 13.36 6.24 5.30
N ASN A 106 12.07 6.53 5.36
CA ASN A 106 11.33 7.03 6.52
C ASN A 106 9.96 6.31 6.63
N PRO A 107 9.26 6.40 7.78
CA PRO A 107 7.87 5.95 7.89
C PRO A 107 7.01 6.55 6.77
N ILE A 108 6.16 5.74 6.14
CA ILE A 108 5.43 6.12 4.91
C ILE A 108 4.52 7.33 5.12
N GLU A 109 4.00 7.52 6.34
CA GLU A 109 3.16 8.65 6.73
C GLU A 109 3.93 9.97 6.83
N LYS A 110 5.27 9.90 6.89
CA LYS A 110 6.15 11.08 6.81
C LYS A 110 6.58 11.39 5.37
N ILE A 111 6.54 10.40 4.48
CA ILE A 111 6.98 10.54 3.08
C ILE A 111 5.87 11.18 2.23
N ALA A 112 4.62 10.73 2.40
CA ALA A 112 3.49 11.19 1.60
C ALA A 112 2.21 11.34 2.44
N SER A 113 1.30 12.21 2.01
CA SER A 113 0.01 12.35 2.69
C SER A 113 -0.85 11.09 2.53
N PRO A 114 -1.82 10.85 3.43
CA PRO A 114 -2.75 9.72 3.32
C PRO A 114 -3.48 9.68 1.98
N GLU A 115 -3.80 10.84 1.40
CA GLU A 115 -4.49 10.95 0.10
C GLU A 115 -3.61 10.43 -1.04
N VAL A 116 -2.32 10.81 -1.05
CA VAL A 116 -1.35 10.34 -2.05
C VAL A 116 -1.10 8.84 -1.88
N LEU A 117 -0.96 8.36 -0.64
CA LEU A 117 -0.80 6.94 -0.37
C LEU A 117 -2.02 6.12 -0.81
N ALA A 118 -3.24 6.66 -0.63
CA ALA A 118 -4.46 6.03 -1.10
C ALA A 118 -4.55 6.01 -2.63
N GLU A 119 -4.23 7.12 -3.29
CA GLU A 119 -4.22 7.23 -4.75
C GLU A 119 -3.22 6.25 -5.39
N LEU A 120 -2.03 6.11 -4.81
CA LEU A 120 -1.00 5.18 -5.26
C LEU A 120 -1.21 3.73 -4.79
N GLY A 121 -2.23 3.47 -3.96
CA GLY A 121 -2.48 2.14 -3.40
C GLY A 121 -1.35 1.64 -2.48
N ILE A 122 -0.65 2.54 -1.79
CA ILE A 122 0.49 2.20 -0.92
C ILE A 122 0.01 2.03 0.51
N GLY A 123 0.21 0.84 1.06
CA GLY A 123 -0.13 0.46 2.43
C GLY A 123 -1.24 -0.57 2.46
N THR A 124 -1.25 -1.42 3.48
CA THR A 124 -2.22 -2.53 3.62
C THR A 124 -3.68 -2.08 3.64
N GLN A 125 -3.92 -0.84 4.09
CA GLN A 125 -5.21 -0.18 4.11
C GLN A 125 -5.67 0.33 2.73
N ASN A 126 -4.73 0.54 1.81
CA ASN A 126 -4.96 1.18 0.51
C ASN A 126 -4.99 0.19 -0.67
N ILE A 127 -4.54 -1.05 -0.48
CA ILE A 127 -4.53 -2.10 -1.53
C ILE A 127 -5.86 -2.84 -1.69
N GLY A 128 -6.93 -2.39 -1.03
CA GLY A 128 -8.28 -2.90 -1.26
C GLY A 128 -8.48 -4.38 -0.91
N LEU A 129 -7.89 -4.84 0.19
CA LEU A 129 -8.01 -6.24 0.63
C LEU A 129 -9.48 -6.61 0.90
N LYS A 130 -9.90 -7.74 0.32
CA LYS A 130 -11.26 -8.28 0.46
C LYS A 130 -11.20 -9.63 1.12
N ILE A 131 -12.12 -9.85 2.07
CA ILE A 131 -12.28 -11.10 2.77
C ILE A 131 -13.75 -11.51 2.74
N VAL A 132 -14.01 -12.79 2.46
CA VAL A 132 -15.36 -13.35 2.42
C VAL A 132 -15.40 -14.65 3.23
N PRO A 133 -16.51 -14.96 3.92
CA PRO A 133 -16.62 -16.23 4.61
C PRO A 133 -16.79 -17.36 3.59
N GLU A 134 -16.10 -18.48 3.77
CA GLU A 134 -16.28 -19.67 2.91
C GLU A 134 -17.71 -20.22 3.04
N THR A 135 -18.25 -20.19 4.26
CA THR A 135 -19.64 -20.55 4.55
C THR A 135 -20.29 -19.42 5.34
N PRO A 136 -21.25 -18.68 4.76
CA PRO A 136 -21.98 -17.64 5.46
C PRO A 136 -22.80 -18.22 6.61
N ILE A 137 -22.64 -17.65 7.81
CA ILE A 137 -23.44 -18.01 8.98
C ILE A 137 -24.60 -17.01 9.07
N PRO A 138 -25.87 -17.45 9.01
CA PRO A 138 -27.02 -16.55 9.12
C PRO A 138 -26.97 -15.72 10.41
N GLY A 139 -27.13 -14.40 10.30
CA GLY A 139 -27.09 -13.47 11.44
C GLY A 139 -25.68 -13.05 11.89
N GLN A 140 -24.61 -13.59 11.31
CA GLN A 140 -23.24 -13.15 11.56
C GLN A 140 -22.86 -12.06 10.55
N ALA A 141 -22.26 -10.96 11.04
CA ALA A 141 -21.70 -9.94 10.17
C ALA A 141 -20.57 -10.52 9.31
N PRO A 142 -20.41 -10.09 8.05
CA PRO A 142 -19.30 -10.52 7.22
C PRO A 142 -17.95 -10.10 7.85
N PRO A 143 -16.89 -10.90 7.65
CA PRO A 143 -15.56 -10.54 8.11
C PRO A 143 -15.10 -9.23 7.47
N VAL A 144 -14.41 -8.40 8.25
CA VAL A 144 -13.83 -7.12 7.79
C VAL A 144 -12.31 -7.23 7.81
N ALA A 145 -11.66 -6.93 6.68
CA ALA A 145 -10.22 -7.08 6.53
C ALA A 145 -9.41 -6.34 7.60
N ALA A 146 -9.84 -5.12 7.98
CA ALA A 146 -9.15 -4.28 8.96
C ALA A 146 -9.01 -4.96 10.34
N ASP A 147 -10.05 -5.66 10.79
CA ASP A 147 -10.06 -6.34 12.09
C ASP A 147 -8.99 -7.46 12.13
N PHE A 148 -8.83 -8.19 11.03
CA PHE A 148 -7.83 -9.25 10.92
C PHE A 148 -6.41 -8.71 10.81
N ILE A 149 -6.20 -7.59 10.11
CA ILE A 149 -4.87 -6.96 10.01
C ILE A 149 -4.42 -6.48 11.39
N ALA A 150 -5.32 -5.81 12.14
CA ALA A 150 -5.03 -5.36 13.49
C ALA A 150 -4.72 -6.53 14.43
N ALA A 151 -5.49 -7.63 14.34
CA ALA A 151 -5.27 -8.83 15.12
C ALA A 151 -3.93 -9.52 14.79
N LEU A 152 -3.52 -9.55 13.52
CA LEU A 152 -2.22 -10.09 13.12
C LEU A 152 -1.07 -9.27 13.70
N GLN A 153 -1.13 -7.94 13.59
CA GLN A 153 -0.12 -7.04 14.15
C GLN A 153 0.02 -7.20 15.67
N ALA A 154 -1.10 -7.30 16.39
CA ALA A 154 -1.11 -7.47 17.84
C ALA A 154 -0.47 -8.79 18.32
N ASN A 155 -0.51 -9.85 17.49
CA ASN A 155 0.04 -11.18 17.84
C ASN A 155 1.47 -11.40 17.36
N MET A 156 2.04 -10.48 16.55
CA MET A 156 3.42 -10.54 16.06
C MET A 156 4.41 -9.68 16.86
N ALA A 157 3.91 -8.85 17.79
CA ALA A 157 4.71 -8.04 18.72
C ALA A 157 4.97 -8.81 20.03
#